data_AF-A0A7W1VTF6-F1
#
_entry.id   AF-A0A7W1VTF6-F1
#
_cell.length_a   1.000
_cell.length_b   1.000
_cell.length_c   1.000
_cell.angle_alpha   90.00
_cell.angle_beta   90.00
_cell.angle_gamma   90.00
#
_symmetry.space_group_name_H-M   'P 1'
#
loop_
_entity.id
_entity.type
_entity.pdbx_description
1 polymer ?
#
loop_
_entity_poly.entity_id
_entity_poly.type
_entity_poly.pdbx_seq_one_letter_code
_entity_poly.pdbx_strand_id
1 'polypeptide(L)'
;MKVEHILNRVRQHDFHPIRDGFTFDRKLDKHGVADLEDMDWHIRTLAVRDLVRLGPDATTNLLTGLSDTNAHVRHVAVTVLGIIRATNAVSALERTLRKDSDSVVRSQAAIALGQIGAKSSLAALKESQEEDKSKDVRHQAELAAYAVEHGHSATPELADAYRSLDEKRFNKLRVGEPALNFELPDTEGKTWRLSDFRGDKPVVLIWVFADWCPVCHGEFRELIELRRDFEAANAQVFTLECHDMFPARVMVGKELEPKYWFSKTSFKESYTKNIWWPHLVDRAGVVGAEYGVQPMAYVVHSEWINRPAVVIVDKEGIVRFAYYGTFWGDRPSIHEVLEMLRSGNYEFESPKRLK
;
A
#
# COMPACT_ATOMS: atom_id res chain seq x y z
N MET A 1 -20.11 3.28 -18.15
CA MET A 1 -19.35 4.52 -17.83
C MET A 1 -18.20 4.64 -18.83
N LYS A 2 -17.85 5.84 -19.31
CA LYS A 2 -16.76 6.04 -20.30
C LYS A 2 -15.46 6.46 -19.58
N VAL A 3 -14.30 6.16 -20.16
CA VAL A 3 -12.97 6.54 -19.63
C VAL A 3 -12.91 8.03 -19.30
N GLU A 4 -13.30 8.91 -20.23
CA GLU A 4 -13.25 10.36 -20.02
C GLU A 4 -14.08 10.83 -18.82
N HIS A 5 -15.23 10.19 -18.55
CA HIS A 5 -16.04 10.55 -17.39
C HIS A 5 -15.31 10.25 -16.07
N ILE A 6 -14.60 9.12 -16.01
CA ILE A 6 -13.84 8.71 -14.83
C ILE A 6 -12.62 9.64 -14.64
N LEU A 7 -11.88 9.92 -15.72
CA LEU A 7 -10.74 10.83 -15.66
C LEU A 7 -11.18 12.25 -15.30
N ASN A 8 -12.34 12.71 -15.78
CA ASN A 8 -12.86 14.01 -15.41
C ASN A 8 -13.25 14.08 -13.92
N ARG A 9 -13.77 13.00 -13.32
CA ARG A 9 -14.01 12.94 -11.86
C ARG A 9 -12.71 13.17 -11.07
N VAL A 10 -11.60 12.56 -11.49
CA VAL A 10 -10.29 12.81 -10.89
C VAL A 10 -9.84 14.25 -11.13
N ARG A 11 -10.02 14.76 -12.35
CA ARG A 11 -9.57 16.11 -12.75
C ARG A 11 -10.23 17.23 -11.93
N GLN A 12 -11.51 17.09 -11.61
CA GLN A 12 -12.29 18.11 -10.90
C GLN A 12 -12.18 18.01 -9.37
N HIS A 13 -11.56 16.96 -8.85
CA HIS A 13 -11.40 16.79 -7.41
C HIS A 13 -10.19 17.58 -6.91
N ASP A 14 -10.41 18.37 -5.86
CA ASP A 14 -9.36 19.14 -5.18
C ASP A 14 -8.63 18.24 -4.19
N PHE A 15 -7.55 17.62 -4.68
CA PHE A 15 -6.69 16.74 -3.91
C PHE A 15 -5.76 17.52 -2.98
N HIS A 16 -5.36 16.87 -1.88
CA HIS A 16 -4.25 17.32 -1.06
C HIS A 16 -2.99 17.54 -1.91
N PRO A 17 -2.28 18.67 -1.71
CA PRO A 17 -1.07 18.95 -2.47
C PRO A 17 0.00 17.89 -2.20
N ILE A 18 0.77 17.58 -3.24
CA ILE A 18 1.95 16.73 -3.15
C ILE A 18 3.18 17.63 -3.33
N ARG A 19 4.16 17.49 -2.44
CA ARG A 19 5.46 18.17 -2.56
C ARG A 19 6.57 17.18 -2.28
N ASP A 20 7.55 17.12 -3.16
CA ASP A 20 8.74 16.27 -3.02
C ASP A 20 8.44 14.79 -2.69
N GLY A 21 7.36 14.24 -3.25
CA GLY A 21 6.96 12.84 -3.02
C GLY A 21 6.20 12.60 -1.71
N PHE A 22 5.66 13.64 -1.08
CA PHE A 22 4.85 13.54 0.13
C PHE A 22 3.52 14.28 -0.04
N THR A 23 2.44 13.71 0.46
CA THR A 23 1.17 14.43 0.63
C THR A 23 1.24 15.37 1.81
N PHE A 24 0.77 16.59 1.61
CA PHE A 24 0.61 17.61 2.65
C PHE A 24 -0.87 17.84 2.93
N ASP A 25 -1.23 17.89 4.20
CA ASP A 25 -2.55 18.29 4.64
C ASP A 25 -2.79 19.74 4.22
N ARG A 26 -3.91 20.01 3.54
CA ARG A 26 -4.18 21.29 2.88
C ARG A 26 -4.50 22.40 3.87
N LYS A 27 -4.90 22.03 5.10
CA LYS A 27 -5.24 22.96 6.19
C LYS A 27 -4.02 23.19 7.08
N LEU A 28 -3.28 22.12 7.40
CA LEU A 28 -2.18 22.18 8.37
C LEU A 28 -0.81 22.43 7.74
N ASP A 29 -0.67 22.25 6.43
CA ASP A 29 0.59 22.34 5.69
C ASP A 29 1.69 21.42 6.27
N LYS A 30 1.29 20.25 6.76
CA LYS A 30 2.16 19.21 7.33
C LYS A 30 2.01 17.93 6.53
N HIS A 31 3.04 17.09 6.52
CA HIS A 31 2.91 15.82 5.82
C HIS A 31 1.84 14.94 6.49
N GLY A 32 1.05 14.25 5.68
CA GLY A 32 -0.09 13.45 6.13
C GLY A 32 -1.43 14.08 5.79
N VAL A 33 -2.50 13.54 6.38
CA VAL A 33 -3.88 13.97 6.22
C VAL A 33 -4.57 13.84 7.59
N ALA A 34 -4.83 14.97 8.24
CA ALA A 34 -5.44 15.01 9.57
C ALA A 34 -6.93 14.63 9.53
N ASP A 35 -7.60 15.01 8.45
CA ASP A 35 -9.01 14.71 8.22
C ASP A 35 -9.21 13.21 7.92
N LEU A 36 -9.83 12.48 8.85
CA LEU A 36 -10.13 11.06 8.66
C LEU A 36 -11.31 10.83 7.71
N GLU A 37 -12.09 11.86 7.43
CA GLU A 37 -13.20 11.83 6.48
C GLU A 37 -12.78 12.30 5.07
N ASP A 38 -11.47 12.55 4.88
CA ASP A 38 -10.92 12.91 3.56
C ASP A 38 -11.31 11.88 2.48
N MET A 39 -11.71 12.40 1.32
CA MET A 39 -12.25 11.59 0.22
C MET A 39 -11.26 11.42 -0.93
N ASP A 40 -10.04 11.94 -0.82
CA ASP A 40 -9.05 11.86 -1.90
C ASP A 40 -8.76 10.41 -2.29
N TRP A 41 -8.56 9.56 -1.28
CA TRP A 41 -8.31 8.13 -1.45
C TRP A 41 -9.47 7.44 -2.17
N HIS A 42 -10.70 7.84 -1.85
CA HIS A 42 -11.91 7.29 -2.41
C HIS A 42 -12.00 7.61 -3.90
N ILE A 43 -11.77 8.87 -4.28
CA ILE A 43 -11.80 9.30 -5.69
C ILE A 43 -10.73 8.57 -6.51
N ARG A 44 -9.49 8.44 -5.99
CA ARG A 44 -8.41 7.71 -6.66
C ARG A 44 -8.73 6.22 -6.80
N THR A 45 -9.04 5.56 -5.69
CA THR A 45 -9.29 4.12 -5.63
C THR A 45 -10.44 3.72 -6.55
N LEU A 46 -11.54 4.48 -6.52
CA LEU A 46 -12.68 4.21 -7.38
C LEU A 46 -12.38 4.50 -8.85
N ALA A 47 -11.57 5.51 -9.17
CA ALA A 47 -11.15 5.73 -10.56
C ALA A 47 -10.34 4.55 -11.10
N VAL A 48 -9.38 4.02 -10.34
CA VAL A 48 -8.61 2.84 -10.73
C VAL A 48 -9.51 1.62 -10.90
N ARG A 49 -10.34 1.30 -9.89
CA ARG A 49 -11.35 0.22 -9.97
C ARG A 49 -12.19 0.32 -11.24
N ASP A 50 -12.79 1.49 -11.44
CA ASP A 50 -13.75 1.71 -12.52
C ASP A 50 -13.10 1.56 -13.89
N LEU A 51 -11.87 2.04 -14.06
CA LEU A 51 -11.10 1.89 -15.30
C LEU A 51 -10.65 0.43 -15.53
N VAL A 52 -10.21 -0.28 -14.48
CA VAL A 52 -9.87 -1.72 -14.58
C VAL A 52 -11.10 -2.56 -14.96
N ARG A 53 -12.30 -2.19 -14.49
CA ARG A 53 -13.58 -2.83 -14.87
C ARG A 53 -13.98 -2.61 -16.33
N LEU A 54 -13.52 -1.53 -16.97
CA LEU A 54 -13.73 -1.33 -18.41
C LEU A 54 -12.91 -2.30 -19.27
N GLY A 55 -11.85 -2.88 -18.71
CA GLY A 55 -11.02 -3.85 -19.40
C GLY A 55 -10.16 -3.27 -20.52
N PRO A 56 -9.59 -4.12 -21.39
CA PRO A 56 -8.61 -3.74 -22.40
C PRO A 56 -9.07 -2.66 -23.39
N ASP A 57 -10.38 -2.57 -23.67
CA ASP A 57 -10.96 -1.58 -24.59
C ASP A 57 -10.75 -0.13 -24.12
N ALA A 58 -10.49 0.08 -22.82
CA ALA A 58 -10.16 1.39 -22.27
C ALA A 58 -8.74 1.87 -22.62
N THR A 59 -7.84 0.97 -23.04
CA THR A 59 -6.40 1.25 -23.14
C THR A 59 -6.08 2.44 -24.05
N THR A 60 -6.73 2.56 -25.21
CA THR A 60 -6.50 3.68 -26.14
C THR A 60 -6.83 5.03 -25.50
N ASN A 61 -7.92 5.10 -24.75
CA ASN A 61 -8.34 6.33 -24.05
C ASN A 61 -7.54 6.55 -22.75
N LEU A 62 -6.90 5.53 -22.19
CA LEU A 62 -5.99 5.68 -21.06
C LEU A 62 -4.67 6.32 -21.49
N LEU A 63 -4.18 6.00 -22.70
CA LEU A 63 -2.97 6.61 -23.24
C LEU A 63 -3.08 8.13 -23.39
N THR A 64 -4.26 8.67 -23.68
CA THR A 64 -4.48 10.13 -23.71
C THR A 64 -4.37 10.75 -22.31
N GLY A 65 -4.77 10.01 -21.27
CA GLY A 65 -4.64 10.42 -19.87
C GLY A 65 -3.20 10.62 -19.41
N LEU A 66 -2.22 9.96 -20.05
CA LEU A 66 -0.79 10.14 -19.76
C LEU A 66 -0.26 11.54 -20.09
N SER A 67 -0.99 12.33 -20.88
CA SER A 67 -0.63 13.70 -21.26
C SER A 67 -1.53 14.76 -20.61
N ASP A 68 -2.35 14.38 -19.62
CA ASP A 68 -3.24 15.32 -18.93
C ASP A 68 -2.43 16.33 -18.09
N THR A 69 -2.92 17.57 -17.99
CA THR A 69 -2.30 18.62 -17.18
C THR A 69 -2.31 18.29 -15.68
N ASN A 70 -3.30 17.51 -15.21
CA ASN A 70 -3.44 17.12 -13.81
C ASN A 70 -2.61 15.85 -13.51
N ALA A 71 -1.66 15.95 -12.58
CA ALA A 71 -0.77 14.85 -12.21
C ALA A 71 -1.51 13.64 -11.63
N HIS A 72 -2.65 13.82 -10.95
CA HIS A 72 -3.46 12.71 -10.45
C HIS A 72 -4.14 11.92 -11.59
N VAL A 73 -4.54 12.62 -12.67
CA VAL A 73 -5.08 11.94 -13.87
C VAL A 73 -4.00 11.11 -14.54
N ARG A 74 -2.79 11.69 -14.72
CA ARG A 74 -1.64 10.96 -15.27
C ARG A 74 -1.30 9.74 -14.40
N HIS A 75 -1.22 9.93 -13.08
CA HIS A 75 -0.98 8.86 -12.12
C HIS A 75 -1.99 7.72 -12.27
N VAL A 76 -3.30 8.01 -12.20
CA VAL A 76 -4.36 7.00 -12.34
C VAL A 76 -4.25 6.26 -13.67
N ALA A 77 -3.98 6.95 -14.77
CA ALA A 77 -3.79 6.32 -16.07
C ALA A 77 -2.59 5.35 -16.06
N VAL A 78 -1.44 5.76 -15.53
CA VAL A 78 -0.25 4.91 -15.40
C VAL A 78 -0.53 3.68 -14.52
N THR A 79 -1.15 3.87 -13.36
CA THR A 79 -1.51 2.78 -12.42
C THR A 79 -2.36 1.72 -13.12
N VAL A 80 -3.42 2.14 -13.84
CA VAL A 80 -4.31 1.20 -14.53
C VAL A 80 -3.58 0.44 -15.64
N LEU A 81 -2.74 1.11 -16.44
CA LEU A 81 -1.98 0.47 -17.51
C LEU A 81 -1.03 -0.62 -16.99
N GLY A 82 -0.44 -0.41 -15.80
CA GLY A 82 0.35 -1.42 -15.10
C GLY A 82 -0.48 -2.62 -14.65
N ILE A 83 -1.59 -2.37 -13.93
CA ILE A 83 -2.50 -3.40 -13.39
C ILE A 83 -3.06 -4.30 -14.50
N ILE A 84 -3.50 -3.72 -15.62
CA ILE A 84 -4.05 -4.49 -16.76
C ILE A 84 -2.98 -5.05 -17.68
N ARG A 85 -1.70 -4.81 -17.37
CA ARG A 85 -0.53 -5.25 -18.14
C ARG A 85 -0.58 -4.84 -19.61
N ALA A 86 -0.90 -3.57 -19.88
CA ALA A 86 -1.06 -3.02 -21.22
C ALA A 86 0.27 -2.95 -21.99
N THR A 87 0.63 -4.04 -22.70
CA THR A 87 1.91 -4.15 -23.44
C THR A 87 2.06 -3.12 -24.56
N ASN A 88 0.95 -2.68 -25.18
CA ASN A 88 0.95 -1.60 -26.17
C ASN A 88 1.23 -0.21 -25.58
N ALA A 89 1.22 -0.05 -24.25
CA ALA A 89 1.51 1.20 -23.57
C ALA A 89 2.99 1.36 -23.16
N VAL A 90 3.81 0.32 -23.33
CA VAL A 90 5.20 0.27 -22.85
C VAL A 90 6.01 1.50 -23.28
N SER A 91 6.00 1.86 -24.57
CA SER A 91 6.76 3.03 -25.05
C SER A 91 6.24 4.36 -24.50
N ALA A 92 4.95 4.46 -24.19
CA ALA A 92 4.39 5.65 -23.55
C ALA A 92 4.80 5.72 -22.07
N LEU A 93 4.78 4.58 -21.36
CA LEU A 93 5.23 4.47 -19.97
C LEU A 93 6.72 4.76 -19.81
N GLU A 94 7.58 4.29 -20.72
CA GLU A 94 9.00 4.66 -20.75
C GLU A 94 9.20 6.17 -20.90
N ARG A 95 8.39 6.82 -21.74
CA ARG A 95 8.43 8.28 -21.87
C ARG A 95 8.00 8.96 -20.59
N THR A 96 6.93 8.49 -19.94
CA THR A 96 6.46 9.00 -18.66
C THR A 96 7.55 8.86 -17.59
N LEU A 97 8.16 7.69 -17.46
CA LEU A 97 9.28 7.42 -16.53
C LEU A 97 10.44 8.40 -16.74
N ARG A 98 10.73 8.79 -17.97
CA ARG A 98 11.89 9.65 -18.28
C ARG A 98 11.60 11.15 -18.19
N LYS A 99 10.35 11.55 -18.45
CA LYS A 99 10.04 12.95 -18.80
C LYS A 99 8.92 13.58 -17.98
N ASP A 100 8.14 12.82 -17.21
CA ASP A 100 7.09 13.44 -16.39
C ASP A 100 7.73 14.38 -15.35
N SER A 101 7.15 15.57 -15.18
CA SER A 101 7.64 16.55 -14.22
C SER A 101 7.47 16.07 -12.77
N ASP A 102 6.46 15.25 -12.52
CA ASP A 102 6.07 14.79 -11.18
C ASP A 102 6.75 13.46 -10.82
N SER A 103 7.46 13.41 -9.69
CA SER A 103 8.18 12.20 -9.27
C SER A 103 7.24 11.05 -8.92
N VAL A 104 6.03 11.31 -8.42
CA VAL A 104 5.03 10.27 -8.11
C VAL A 104 4.56 9.60 -9.39
N VAL A 105 4.37 10.37 -10.46
CA VAL A 105 3.99 9.82 -11.77
C VAL A 105 5.14 9.02 -12.39
N ARG A 106 6.40 9.49 -12.26
CA ARG A 106 7.58 8.72 -12.72
C ARG A 106 7.77 7.42 -11.94
N SER A 107 7.67 7.45 -10.60
CA SER A 107 7.71 6.25 -9.76
C SER A 107 6.63 5.25 -10.15
N GLN A 108 5.39 5.71 -10.34
CA GLN A 108 4.30 4.86 -10.78
C GLN A 108 4.53 4.28 -12.18
N ALA A 109 5.25 4.98 -13.06
CA ALA A 109 5.61 4.48 -14.39
C ALA A 109 6.66 3.35 -14.31
N ALA A 110 7.64 3.45 -13.41
CA ALA A 110 8.55 2.35 -13.13
C ALA A 110 7.79 1.11 -12.63
N ILE A 111 6.91 1.30 -11.63
CA ILE A 111 6.04 0.23 -11.10
C ILE A 111 5.22 -0.40 -12.22
N ALA A 112 4.59 0.40 -13.09
CA ALA A 112 3.76 -0.11 -14.18
C ALA A 112 4.56 -0.94 -15.20
N LEU A 113 5.78 -0.52 -15.55
CA LEU A 113 6.67 -1.28 -16.42
C LEU A 113 7.08 -2.63 -15.79
N GLY A 114 7.35 -2.65 -14.49
CA GLY A 114 7.58 -3.86 -13.71
C GLY A 114 6.37 -4.79 -13.68
N GLN A 115 5.18 -4.23 -13.41
CA GLN A 115 3.91 -4.95 -13.42
C GLN A 115 3.57 -5.55 -14.79
N ILE A 116 3.88 -4.87 -15.89
CA ILE A 116 3.73 -5.42 -17.24
C ILE A 116 4.69 -6.60 -17.46
N GLY A 117 5.86 -6.59 -16.81
CA GLY A 117 6.98 -7.48 -17.12
C GLY A 117 7.72 -7.07 -18.39
N ALA A 118 7.82 -5.76 -18.64
CA ALA A 118 8.32 -5.18 -19.89
C ALA A 118 9.85 -5.35 -20.04
N LYS A 119 10.30 -6.51 -20.52
CA LYS A 119 11.73 -6.80 -20.77
C LYS A 119 12.44 -5.79 -21.68
N SER A 120 11.73 -5.23 -22.65
CA SER A 120 12.26 -4.17 -23.53
C SER A 120 12.64 -2.89 -22.77
N SER A 121 12.02 -2.66 -21.61
CA SER A 121 12.21 -1.45 -20.81
C SER A 121 13.32 -1.56 -19.78
N LEU A 122 14.05 -2.68 -19.71
CA LEU A 122 15.15 -2.88 -18.76
C LEU A 122 16.22 -1.78 -18.87
N ALA A 123 16.56 -1.35 -20.08
CA ALA A 123 17.51 -0.27 -20.27
C ALA A 123 16.99 1.06 -19.69
N ALA A 124 15.70 1.36 -19.88
CA ALA A 124 15.09 2.56 -19.34
C ALA A 124 14.94 2.53 -17.81
N LEU A 125 14.61 1.37 -17.25
CA LEU A 125 14.54 1.16 -15.81
C LEU A 125 15.93 1.32 -15.17
N LYS A 126 16.98 0.71 -15.73
CA LYS A 126 18.35 0.84 -15.20
C LYS A 126 18.89 2.25 -15.31
N GLU A 127 18.65 2.93 -16.43
CA GLU A 127 19.02 4.35 -16.56
C GLU A 127 18.29 5.21 -15.52
N SER A 128 16.98 5.00 -15.32
CA SER A 128 16.23 5.72 -14.30
C SER A 128 16.71 5.39 -12.88
N GLN A 129 17.05 4.13 -12.61
CA GLN A 129 17.65 3.67 -11.34
C GLN A 129 18.97 4.39 -11.01
N GLU A 130 19.76 4.75 -12.02
CA GLU A 130 21.05 5.40 -11.83
C GLU A 130 20.93 6.93 -11.83
N GLU A 131 20.09 7.49 -12.70
CA GLU A 131 20.14 8.89 -13.09
C GLU A 131 18.93 9.74 -12.68
N ASP A 132 17.79 9.14 -12.25
CA ASP A 132 16.62 9.96 -11.87
C ASP A 132 16.96 10.87 -10.68
N LYS A 133 16.48 12.11 -10.75
CA LYS A 133 16.71 13.13 -9.71
C LYS A 133 16.11 12.73 -8.37
N SER A 134 14.97 12.04 -8.37
CA SER A 134 14.31 11.55 -7.16
C SER A 134 14.87 10.21 -6.74
N LYS A 135 15.30 10.10 -5.47
CA LYS A 135 15.79 8.84 -4.90
C LYS A 135 14.68 7.79 -4.85
N ASP A 136 13.44 8.23 -4.65
CA ASP A 136 12.27 7.37 -4.63
C ASP A 136 12.04 6.71 -6.01
N VAL A 137 12.18 7.49 -7.09
CA VAL A 137 12.04 6.96 -8.46
C VAL A 137 13.14 5.96 -8.77
N ARG A 138 14.39 6.26 -8.35
CA ARG A 138 15.52 5.33 -8.52
C ARG A 138 15.26 3.99 -7.84
N HIS A 139 14.70 4.02 -6.64
CA HIS A 139 14.34 2.81 -5.90
C HIS A 139 13.22 2.02 -6.59
N GLN A 140 12.14 2.68 -7.03
CA GLN A 140 11.07 2.00 -7.77
C GLN A 140 11.56 1.43 -9.11
N ALA A 141 12.51 2.10 -9.76
CA ALA A 141 13.16 1.60 -10.96
C ALA A 141 14.04 0.37 -10.70
N GLU A 142 14.75 0.31 -9.57
CA GLU A 142 15.49 -0.88 -9.11
C GLU A 142 14.55 -2.07 -8.89
N LEU A 143 13.46 -1.86 -8.13
CA LEU A 143 12.45 -2.89 -7.87
C LEU A 143 11.84 -3.42 -9.17
N ALA A 144 11.45 -2.52 -10.08
CA ALA A 144 10.86 -2.88 -11.36
C ALA A 144 11.84 -3.61 -12.28
N ALA A 145 13.11 -3.17 -12.35
CA ALA A 145 14.14 -3.85 -13.14
C ALA A 145 14.35 -5.27 -12.62
N TYR A 146 14.50 -5.44 -11.30
CA TYR A 146 14.63 -6.76 -10.69
C TYR A 146 13.41 -7.64 -10.98
N ALA A 147 12.20 -7.10 -10.81
CA ALA A 147 10.97 -7.83 -11.09
C ALA A 147 10.96 -8.39 -12.51
N VAL A 148 11.24 -7.54 -13.50
CA VAL A 148 11.27 -7.93 -14.91
C VAL A 148 12.35 -8.97 -15.21
N GLU A 149 13.55 -8.85 -14.64
CA GLU A 149 14.66 -9.81 -14.81
C GLU A 149 14.33 -11.19 -14.24
N HIS A 150 13.58 -11.22 -13.12
CA HIS A 150 13.23 -12.46 -12.41
C HIS A 150 11.85 -13.01 -12.80
N GLY A 151 11.21 -12.42 -13.81
CA GLY A 151 9.92 -12.89 -14.33
C GLY A 151 8.73 -12.56 -13.42
N HIS A 152 8.92 -11.69 -12.43
CA HIS A 152 7.82 -11.12 -11.66
C HIS A 152 7.04 -10.12 -12.52
N SER A 153 5.73 -10.11 -12.37
CA SER A 153 4.81 -9.18 -13.02
C SER A 153 3.52 -9.10 -12.19
N ALA A 154 2.62 -8.17 -12.51
CA ALA A 154 1.32 -8.11 -11.87
C ALA A 154 0.57 -9.44 -12.06
N THR A 155 0.03 -9.94 -10.96
CA THR A 155 -0.78 -11.15 -10.93
C THR A 155 -2.19 -10.85 -11.45
N PRO A 156 -2.88 -11.79 -12.12
CA PRO A 156 -4.31 -11.61 -12.47
C PRO A 156 -5.16 -11.22 -11.25
N GLU A 157 -4.82 -11.76 -10.08
CA GLU A 157 -5.45 -11.51 -8.79
C GLU A 157 -5.40 -10.03 -8.38
N LEU A 158 -4.39 -9.26 -8.82
CA LEU A 158 -4.34 -7.82 -8.59
C LEU A 158 -5.47 -7.09 -9.32
N ALA A 159 -5.65 -7.39 -10.61
CA ALA A 159 -6.73 -6.78 -11.38
C ALA A 159 -8.10 -7.23 -10.85
N ASP A 160 -8.24 -8.49 -10.45
CA ASP A 160 -9.47 -9.00 -9.85
C ASP A 160 -9.78 -8.35 -8.50
N ALA A 161 -8.77 -8.10 -7.67
CA ALA A 161 -8.95 -7.36 -6.42
C ALA A 161 -9.43 -5.92 -6.66
N TYR A 162 -8.86 -5.21 -7.65
CA TYR A 162 -9.40 -3.90 -8.03
C TYR A 162 -10.84 -4.00 -8.52
N ARG A 163 -11.20 -5.01 -9.33
CA ARG A 163 -12.57 -5.21 -9.81
C ARG A 163 -13.54 -5.53 -8.68
N SER A 164 -13.11 -6.18 -7.60
CA SER A 164 -13.98 -6.63 -6.50
C SER A 164 -14.32 -5.52 -5.50
N LEU A 165 -13.57 -4.40 -5.50
CA LEU A 165 -13.84 -3.25 -4.62
C LEU A 165 -15.31 -2.80 -4.68
N ASP A 166 -15.98 -2.86 -3.53
CA ASP A 166 -17.36 -2.41 -3.36
C ASP A 166 -17.40 -1.19 -2.42
N GLU A 167 -17.70 -0.02 -2.99
CA GLU A 167 -17.77 1.24 -2.24
C GLU A 167 -18.80 1.19 -1.12
N LYS A 168 -19.82 0.35 -1.23
CA LYS A 168 -20.85 0.19 -0.19
C LYS A 168 -20.30 -0.48 1.07
N ARG A 169 -19.18 -1.19 0.96
CA ARG A 169 -18.52 -1.89 2.07
C ARG A 169 -17.40 -1.08 2.70
N PHE A 170 -17.04 0.08 2.15
CA PHE A 170 -15.96 0.89 2.69
C PHE A 170 -16.27 1.44 4.08
N ASN A 171 -15.25 1.54 4.93
CA ASN A 171 -15.34 2.08 6.29
C ASN A 171 -16.48 1.42 7.11
N LYS A 172 -16.63 0.09 7.06
CA LYS A 172 -17.71 -0.64 7.75
C LYS A 172 -17.30 -1.24 9.09
N LEU A 173 -16.01 -1.35 9.38
CA LEU A 173 -15.53 -1.79 10.69
C LEU A 173 -15.99 -0.85 11.80
N ARG A 174 -16.51 -1.40 12.92
CA ARG A 174 -16.92 -0.63 14.10
C ARG A 174 -16.37 -1.30 15.36
N VAL A 175 -15.80 -0.49 16.26
CA VAL A 175 -15.41 -0.96 17.60
C VAL A 175 -16.67 -1.36 18.37
N GLY A 176 -16.62 -2.52 19.02
CA GLY A 176 -17.75 -3.12 19.73
C GLY A 176 -18.62 -4.04 18.88
N GLU A 177 -18.40 -4.12 17.57
CA GLU A 177 -19.13 -5.00 16.65
C GLU A 177 -18.26 -6.19 16.19
N PRO A 178 -18.86 -7.25 15.63
CA PRO A 178 -18.11 -8.33 14.99
C PRO A 178 -17.19 -7.80 13.88
N ALA A 179 -15.96 -8.31 13.83
CA ALA A 179 -15.03 -7.99 12.76
C ALA A 179 -15.51 -8.53 11.41
N LEU A 180 -15.20 -7.81 10.33
CA LEU A 180 -15.54 -8.22 8.97
C LEU A 180 -14.64 -9.39 8.56
N ASN A 181 -15.21 -10.55 8.28
CA ASN A 181 -14.37 -11.70 7.92
C ASN A 181 -13.64 -11.45 6.59
N PHE A 182 -12.40 -11.91 6.50
CA PHE A 182 -11.60 -11.87 5.27
C PHE A 182 -10.86 -13.19 5.06
N GLU A 183 -10.38 -13.37 3.83
CA GLU A 183 -9.49 -14.43 3.41
C GLU A 183 -8.36 -13.79 2.59
N LEU A 184 -7.12 -13.89 3.07
CA LEU A 184 -5.96 -13.30 2.41
C LEU A 184 -4.79 -14.30 2.35
N PRO A 185 -4.03 -14.35 1.26
CA PRO A 185 -2.79 -15.09 1.21
C PRO A 185 -1.68 -14.34 1.96
N ASP A 186 -0.75 -15.07 2.57
CA ASP A 186 0.54 -14.53 2.97
C ASP A 186 1.54 -14.49 1.80
N THR A 187 2.73 -13.95 2.06
CA THR A 187 3.83 -13.83 1.09
C THR A 187 4.36 -15.16 0.54
N GLU A 188 3.95 -16.30 1.12
CA GLU A 188 4.30 -17.65 0.65
C GLU A 188 3.10 -18.37 0.01
N GLY A 189 1.96 -17.68 -0.14
CA GLY A 189 0.75 -18.18 -0.77
C GLY A 189 -0.15 -18.99 0.16
N LYS A 190 0.16 -19.11 1.45
CA LYS A 190 -0.74 -19.76 2.40
C LYS A 190 -1.89 -18.80 2.71
N THR A 191 -3.11 -19.31 2.57
CA THR A 191 -4.32 -18.56 2.87
C THR A 191 -4.62 -18.55 4.37
N TRP A 192 -5.01 -17.38 4.87
CA TRP A 192 -5.43 -17.14 6.24
C TRP A 192 -6.83 -16.53 6.27
N ARG A 193 -7.70 -17.04 7.15
CA ARG A 193 -9.03 -16.47 7.37
C ARG A 193 -9.13 -15.94 8.79
N LEU A 194 -9.70 -14.75 8.96
CA LEU A 194 -9.87 -14.17 10.30
C LEU A 194 -10.75 -15.06 11.18
N SER A 195 -11.79 -15.67 10.60
CA SER A 195 -12.72 -16.57 11.30
C SER A 195 -12.06 -17.81 11.91
N ASP A 196 -10.89 -18.23 11.43
CA ASP A 196 -10.20 -19.44 11.93
C ASP A 196 -9.71 -19.26 13.37
N PHE A 197 -9.60 -18.02 13.86
CA PHE A 197 -9.13 -17.69 15.21
C PHE A 197 -10.27 -17.47 16.21
N ARG A 198 -11.52 -17.41 15.73
CA ARG A 198 -12.68 -17.17 16.56
C ARG A 198 -12.90 -18.34 17.52
N GLY A 199 -12.99 -18.04 18.81
CA GLY A 199 -13.11 -18.98 19.91
C GLY A 199 -11.76 -19.45 20.48
N ASP A 200 -10.64 -19.11 19.84
CA ASP A 200 -9.31 -19.59 20.23
C ASP A 200 -8.40 -18.45 20.73
N LYS A 201 -8.16 -17.43 19.90
CA LYS A 201 -7.18 -16.37 20.19
C LYS A 201 -7.59 -15.00 19.69
N PRO A 202 -7.24 -13.91 20.40
CA PRO A 202 -7.34 -12.56 19.85
C PRO A 202 -6.41 -12.39 18.64
N VAL A 203 -6.78 -11.50 17.73
CA VAL A 203 -6.05 -11.21 16.49
C VAL A 203 -5.65 -9.74 16.46
N VAL A 204 -4.38 -9.47 16.22
CA VAL A 204 -3.81 -8.14 15.97
C VAL A 204 -3.52 -8.00 14.48
N LEU A 205 -4.10 -6.98 13.86
CA LEU A 205 -3.88 -6.62 12.46
C LEU A 205 -3.13 -5.29 12.40
N ILE A 206 -1.97 -5.27 11.75
CA ILE A 206 -1.11 -4.09 11.62
C ILE A 206 -0.92 -3.79 10.14
N TRP A 207 -1.57 -2.75 9.64
CA TRP A 207 -1.35 -2.27 8.29
C TRP A 207 -0.07 -1.44 8.21
N VAL A 208 0.88 -1.96 7.46
CA VAL A 208 2.16 -1.33 7.14
C VAL A 208 2.13 -0.74 5.72
N PHE A 209 3.26 -0.23 5.24
CA PHE A 209 3.33 0.43 3.93
C PHE A 209 4.06 -0.46 2.92
N ALA A 210 5.38 -0.28 2.80
CA ALA A 210 6.23 -0.91 1.82
C ALA A 210 7.63 -1.12 2.41
N ASP A 211 8.49 -1.77 1.63
CA ASP A 211 9.86 -2.14 1.95
C ASP A 211 10.75 -0.96 2.34
N TRP A 212 10.52 0.26 1.84
CA TRP A 212 11.30 1.43 2.23
C TRP A 212 10.88 2.05 3.57
N CYS A 213 9.90 1.52 4.29
CA CYS A 213 9.33 2.15 5.49
C CYS A 213 10.18 1.91 6.76
N PRO A 214 10.92 2.91 7.31
CA PRO A 214 11.74 2.72 8.50
C PRO A 214 10.92 2.46 9.77
N VAL A 215 9.71 3.02 9.87
CA VAL A 215 8.79 2.79 11.01
C VAL A 215 8.36 1.32 11.04
N CYS A 216 7.99 0.78 9.88
CA CYS A 216 7.57 -0.61 9.70
C CYS A 216 8.70 -1.59 10.07
N HIS A 217 9.94 -1.28 9.68
CA HIS A 217 11.11 -2.07 10.10
C HIS A 217 11.41 -1.97 11.60
N GLY A 218 11.13 -0.82 12.23
CA GLY A 218 11.17 -0.68 13.69
C GLY A 218 10.19 -1.64 14.37
N GLU A 219 8.93 -1.62 13.91
CA GLU A 219 7.87 -2.48 14.43
C GLU A 219 8.14 -3.97 14.23
N PHE A 220 8.73 -4.35 13.09
CA PHE A 220 9.10 -5.75 12.86
C PHE A 220 10.17 -6.20 13.85
N ARG A 221 11.15 -5.35 14.18
CA ARG A 221 12.15 -5.66 15.21
C ARG A 221 11.51 -5.78 16.59
N GLU A 222 10.62 -4.87 16.96
CA GLU A 222 9.89 -4.95 18.24
C GLU A 222 9.04 -6.22 18.33
N LEU A 223 8.32 -6.61 17.26
CA LEU A 223 7.58 -7.87 17.23
C LEU A 223 8.49 -9.08 17.42
N ILE A 224 9.69 -9.09 16.79
CA ILE A 224 10.67 -10.16 16.95
C ILE A 224 11.17 -10.24 18.40
N GLU A 225 11.50 -9.10 19.00
CA GLU A 225 11.95 -9.00 20.39
C GLU A 225 10.88 -9.47 21.39
N LEU A 226 9.62 -9.11 21.14
CA LEU A 226 8.46 -9.41 21.99
C LEU A 226 7.78 -10.75 21.68
N ARG A 227 8.41 -11.63 20.90
CA ARG A 227 7.81 -12.91 20.48
C ARG A 227 7.21 -13.69 21.66
N ARG A 228 7.99 -13.88 22.73
CA ARG A 228 7.56 -14.66 23.91
C ARG A 228 6.39 -14.00 24.64
N ASP A 229 6.34 -12.68 24.62
CA ASP A 229 5.28 -11.91 25.25
C ASP A 229 3.95 -12.05 24.49
N PHE A 230 3.98 -12.03 23.15
CA PHE A 230 2.81 -12.31 22.32
C PHE A 230 2.36 -13.79 22.41
N GLU A 231 3.32 -14.73 22.49
CA GLU A 231 3.03 -16.14 22.76
C GLU A 231 2.32 -16.30 24.12
N ALA A 232 2.78 -15.59 25.16
CA ALA A 232 2.16 -15.60 26.49
C ALA A 232 0.77 -14.94 26.51
N ALA A 233 0.56 -13.90 25.70
CA ALA A 233 -0.75 -13.28 25.49
C ALA A 233 -1.70 -14.14 24.63
N ASN A 234 -1.21 -15.27 24.10
CA ASN A 234 -1.92 -16.15 23.17
C ASN A 234 -2.56 -15.40 21.99
N ALA A 235 -1.86 -14.42 21.42
CA ALA A 235 -2.39 -13.59 20.34
C ALA A 235 -1.84 -14.01 18.97
N GLN A 236 -2.70 -13.99 17.95
CA GLN A 236 -2.26 -14.07 16.56
C GLN A 236 -1.94 -12.67 16.05
N VAL A 237 -0.74 -12.47 15.53
CA VAL A 237 -0.35 -11.22 14.87
C VAL A 237 -0.35 -11.40 13.36
N PHE A 238 -0.83 -10.41 12.63
CA PHE A 238 -0.65 -10.26 11.20
C PHE A 238 -0.16 -8.85 10.88
N THR A 239 0.80 -8.76 9.96
CA THR A 239 1.09 -7.50 9.26
C THR A 239 0.47 -7.58 7.88
N LEU A 240 -0.04 -6.46 7.37
CA LEU A 240 -0.73 -6.40 6.08
C LEU A 240 -0.25 -5.18 5.28
N GLU A 241 -0.19 -5.30 3.97
CA GLU A 241 0.01 -4.17 3.06
C GLU A 241 -0.87 -4.28 1.81
N CYS A 242 -1.10 -3.14 1.14
CA CYS A 242 -2.08 -3.03 0.04
C CYS A 242 -1.52 -3.34 -1.37
N HIS A 243 -0.26 -3.78 -1.44
CA HIS A 243 0.47 -4.06 -2.68
C HIS A 243 0.15 -5.44 -3.28
N ASP A 244 0.74 -5.75 -4.44
CA ASP A 244 0.74 -7.12 -4.99
C ASP A 244 1.83 -7.98 -4.30
N MET A 245 1.87 -9.26 -4.66
CA MET A 245 2.75 -10.26 -4.05
C MET A 245 4.24 -9.90 -4.09
N PHE A 246 4.73 -9.38 -5.22
CA PHE A 246 6.16 -9.08 -5.37
C PHE A 246 6.63 -8.02 -4.36
N PRO A 247 6.07 -6.79 -4.30
CA PRO A 247 6.47 -5.81 -3.28
C PRO A 247 6.36 -6.34 -1.85
N ALA A 248 5.29 -7.09 -1.54
CA ALA A 248 5.13 -7.65 -0.19
C ALA A 248 6.23 -8.64 0.18
N ARG A 249 6.70 -9.43 -0.79
CA ARG A 249 7.85 -10.32 -0.60
C ARG A 249 9.18 -9.56 -0.48
N VAL A 250 9.30 -8.36 -1.07
CA VAL A 250 10.47 -7.48 -0.82
C VAL A 250 10.48 -7.02 0.64
N MET A 251 9.34 -6.56 1.18
CA MET A 251 9.20 -6.08 2.57
C MET A 251 9.68 -7.12 3.61
N VAL A 252 9.36 -8.39 3.38
CA VAL A 252 9.77 -9.50 4.28
C VAL A 252 11.09 -10.17 3.88
N GLY A 253 11.86 -9.57 2.95
CA GLY A 253 13.19 -10.03 2.56
C GLY A 253 13.20 -11.37 1.82
N LYS A 254 12.11 -11.74 1.13
CA LYS A 254 11.99 -12.97 0.34
C LYS A 254 12.39 -12.79 -1.14
N GLU A 255 12.65 -11.55 -1.58
CA GLU A 255 13.14 -11.20 -2.93
C GLU A 255 14.51 -10.49 -2.85
N LEU A 256 14.75 -9.47 -3.67
CA LEU A 256 15.93 -8.62 -3.58
C LEU A 256 16.03 -7.88 -2.25
N GLU A 257 17.22 -7.38 -1.98
CA GLU A 257 17.44 -6.37 -0.95
C GLU A 257 17.82 -5.04 -1.62
N PRO A 258 16.89 -4.09 -1.71
CA PRO A 258 17.14 -2.79 -2.31
C PRO A 258 18.13 -1.96 -1.49
N LYS A 259 18.83 -1.05 -2.15
CA LYS A 259 19.63 -0.05 -1.44
C LYS A 259 18.75 1.09 -0.96
N TYR A 260 18.31 1.03 0.29
CA TYR A 260 17.60 2.13 0.92
C TYR A 260 18.52 3.34 1.10
N TRP A 261 18.28 4.41 0.37
CA TRP A 261 19.15 5.60 0.32
C TRP A 261 19.28 6.36 1.65
N PHE A 262 18.41 6.06 2.61
CA PHE A 262 18.42 6.61 3.98
C PHE A 262 19.04 5.65 5.00
N SER A 263 19.32 4.39 4.63
CA SER A 263 19.93 3.40 5.52
C SER A 263 21.38 3.12 5.15
N LYS A 264 22.24 2.94 6.16
CA LYS A 264 23.63 2.47 5.98
C LYS A 264 23.75 0.95 6.13
N THR A 265 22.71 0.28 6.63
CA THR A 265 22.73 -1.14 7.01
C THR A 265 21.60 -1.91 6.35
N SER A 266 21.88 -3.16 6.00
CA SER A 266 20.93 -4.14 5.47
C SER A 266 19.80 -4.45 6.47
N PHE A 267 18.58 -4.61 5.96
CA PHE A 267 17.43 -5.10 6.73
C PHE A 267 17.23 -6.62 6.56
N LYS A 268 17.58 -7.18 5.40
CA LYS A 268 17.35 -8.60 5.09
C LYS A 268 18.19 -9.54 5.96
N GLU A 269 19.47 -9.23 6.18
CA GLU A 269 20.34 -10.10 6.97
C GLU A 269 20.11 -9.95 8.48
N SER A 270 19.58 -8.79 8.91
CA SER A 270 19.50 -8.43 10.32
C SER A 270 18.31 -9.04 11.04
N TYR A 271 17.13 -9.10 10.43
CA TYR A 271 15.94 -9.56 11.16
C TYR A 271 14.91 -10.40 10.38
N THR A 272 14.88 -10.39 9.04
CA THR A 272 13.73 -10.97 8.29
C THR A 272 13.55 -12.47 8.50
N LYS A 273 14.65 -13.22 8.71
CA LYS A 273 14.61 -14.66 9.05
C LYS A 273 13.94 -14.97 10.39
N ASN A 274 13.77 -13.97 11.26
CA ASN A 274 13.18 -14.11 12.58
C ASN A 274 11.69 -13.69 12.61
N ILE A 275 11.12 -13.26 11.48
CA ILE A 275 9.70 -12.98 11.34
C ILE A 275 8.93 -14.27 11.68
N TRP A 276 8.14 -14.22 12.75
CA TRP A 276 7.41 -15.37 13.30
C TRP A 276 5.90 -15.30 13.04
N TRP A 277 5.44 -14.19 12.45
CA TRP A 277 4.04 -13.96 12.09
C TRP A 277 3.85 -13.97 10.57
N PRO A 278 2.63 -14.22 10.08
CA PRO A 278 2.34 -14.14 8.66
C PRO A 278 2.20 -12.68 8.20
N HIS A 279 2.82 -12.35 7.06
CA HIS A 279 2.63 -11.08 6.37
C HIS A 279 1.63 -11.27 5.24
N LEU A 280 0.45 -10.63 5.34
CA LEU A 280 -0.67 -10.83 4.42
C LEU A 280 -0.65 -9.81 3.28
N VAL A 281 -1.08 -10.27 2.09
CA VAL A 281 -1.13 -9.46 0.86
C VAL A 281 -2.57 -9.05 0.58
N ASP A 282 -2.94 -7.82 0.95
CA ASP A 282 -4.26 -7.23 0.72
C ASP A 282 -4.29 -6.46 -0.59
N ARG A 283 -4.23 -7.18 -1.72
CA ARG A 283 -4.17 -6.57 -3.05
C ARG A 283 -5.25 -5.50 -3.23
N ALA A 284 -4.85 -4.34 -3.76
CA ALA A 284 -5.71 -3.17 -3.96
C ALA A 284 -6.32 -2.58 -2.67
N GLY A 285 -5.93 -3.09 -1.49
CA GLY A 285 -6.49 -2.71 -0.21
C GLY A 285 -7.98 -3.03 -0.07
N VAL A 286 -8.45 -4.17 -0.59
CA VAL A 286 -9.88 -4.54 -0.51
C VAL A 286 -10.32 -4.64 0.94
N VAL A 287 -9.59 -5.41 1.76
CA VAL A 287 -9.90 -5.54 3.18
C VAL A 287 -9.64 -4.21 3.89
N GLY A 288 -8.53 -3.55 3.59
CA GLY A 288 -8.17 -2.25 4.14
C GLY A 288 -9.24 -1.19 3.91
N ALA A 289 -9.85 -1.13 2.73
CA ALA A 289 -10.92 -0.19 2.41
C ALA A 289 -12.18 -0.45 3.26
N GLU A 290 -12.54 -1.71 3.47
CA GLU A 290 -13.66 -2.09 4.36
C GLU A 290 -13.36 -1.79 5.83
N TYR A 291 -12.10 -1.99 6.21
CA TYR A 291 -11.60 -1.75 7.55
C TYR A 291 -11.34 -0.28 7.86
N GLY A 292 -11.41 0.62 6.89
CA GLY A 292 -11.17 2.06 7.08
C GLY A 292 -9.71 2.51 7.05
N VAL A 293 -8.83 1.65 6.54
CA VAL A 293 -7.39 1.90 6.33
C VAL A 293 -7.15 2.84 5.15
N GLN A 294 -8.13 2.99 4.25
CA GLN A 294 -8.11 3.93 3.13
C GLN A 294 -6.90 3.72 2.20
N PRO A 295 -6.93 2.72 1.29
CA PRO A 295 -5.84 2.52 0.34
C PRO A 295 -5.63 3.78 -0.52
N MET A 296 -4.36 4.06 -0.86
CA MET A 296 -3.95 5.29 -1.55
C MET A 296 -4.39 6.57 -0.81
N ALA A 297 -4.36 6.58 0.53
CA ALA A 297 -4.68 7.76 1.34
C ALA A 297 -3.73 8.92 1.09
N TYR A 298 -2.42 8.63 1.04
CA TYR A 298 -1.41 9.64 0.83
C TYR A 298 -0.15 9.07 0.19
N VAL A 299 0.66 9.96 -0.37
CA VAL A 299 1.98 9.66 -0.92
C VAL A 299 3.02 9.81 0.19
N VAL A 300 3.90 8.82 0.28
CA VAL A 300 5.16 8.90 1.03
C VAL A 300 6.22 8.28 0.17
N HIS A 301 7.36 8.97 0.01
CA HIS A 301 8.43 8.53 -0.88
C HIS A 301 7.94 8.22 -2.29
N SER A 302 7.17 9.14 -2.86
CA SER A 302 6.63 9.07 -4.22
C SER A 302 5.82 7.80 -4.54
N GLU A 303 5.30 7.10 -3.51
CA GLU A 303 4.41 5.95 -3.62
C GLU A 303 3.11 6.19 -2.85
N TRP A 304 1.98 5.81 -3.44
CA TRP A 304 0.68 5.89 -2.77
C TRP A 304 0.48 4.72 -1.83
N ILE A 305 0.27 5.03 -0.56
CA ILE A 305 0.11 4.04 0.49
C ILE A 305 -1.22 4.23 1.24
N ASN A 306 -1.61 3.21 1.98
CA ASN A 306 -2.72 3.26 2.90
C ASN A 306 -2.39 4.08 4.17
N ARG A 307 -3.40 4.39 4.99
CA ARG A 307 -3.14 4.87 6.36
C ARG A 307 -2.51 3.77 7.21
N PRO A 308 -1.58 4.09 8.12
CA PRO A 308 -1.12 3.16 9.12
C PRO A 308 -2.32 2.88 10.02
N ALA A 309 -2.58 1.60 10.24
CA ALA A 309 -3.70 1.21 11.05
C ALA A 309 -3.36 0.02 11.92
N VAL A 310 -3.95 0.00 13.10
CA VAL A 310 -3.89 -1.13 14.03
C VAL A 310 -5.31 -1.47 14.42
N VAL A 311 -5.67 -2.75 14.28
CA VAL A 311 -6.96 -3.28 14.69
C VAL A 311 -6.73 -4.48 15.59
N ILE A 312 -7.45 -4.54 16.71
CA ILE A 312 -7.45 -5.69 17.63
C ILE A 312 -8.85 -6.28 17.65
N VAL A 313 -8.94 -7.57 17.34
CA VAL A 313 -10.15 -8.38 17.43
C VAL A 313 -9.96 -9.36 18.58
N ASP A 314 -10.93 -9.46 19.48
CA ASP A 314 -10.85 -10.43 20.57
C ASP A 314 -11.13 -11.87 20.09
N LYS A 315 -11.00 -12.83 21.01
CA LYS A 315 -11.26 -14.25 20.71
C LYS A 315 -12.73 -14.50 20.34
N GLU A 316 -13.69 -13.70 20.79
CA GLU A 316 -15.10 -13.81 20.40
C GLU A 316 -15.36 -13.32 18.96
N GLY A 317 -14.39 -12.64 18.36
CA GLY A 317 -14.47 -12.05 17.03
C GLY A 317 -14.98 -10.61 17.02
N ILE A 318 -14.98 -9.92 18.16
CA ILE A 318 -15.42 -8.53 18.33
C ILE A 318 -14.22 -7.60 18.20
N VAL A 319 -14.41 -6.51 17.44
CA VAL A 319 -13.41 -5.45 17.30
C VAL A 319 -13.31 -4.70 18.62
N ARG A 320 -12.17 -4.78 19.29
CA ARG A 320 -11.91 -4.07 20.55
C ARG A 320 -11.17 -2.76 20.36
N PHE A 321 -10.36 -2.69 19.31
CA PHE A 321 -9.55 -1.52 19.00
C PHE A 321 -9.47 -1.31 17.50
N ALA A 322 -9.55 -0.06 17.07
CA ALA A 322 -9.25 0.33 15.71
C ALA A 322 -8.66 1.75 15.73
N TYR A 323 -7.43 1.89 15.22
CA TYR A 323 -6.74 3.16 15.11
C TYR A 323 -6.29 3.39 13.67
N TYR A 324 -6.49 4.62 13.19
CA TYR A 324 -6.10 5.06 11.85
C TYR A 324 -5.27 6.32 11.97
N GLY A 325 -4.04 6.28 11.46
CA GLY A 325 -3.10 7.38 11.57
C GLY A 325 -3.36 8.52 10.59
N THR A 326 -2.88 9.68 11.01
CA THR A 326 -2.94 10.93 10.26
C THR A 326 -1.66 11.21 9.45
N PHE A 327 -0.57 10.48 9.71
CA PHE A 327 0.66 10.48 8.91
C PHE A 327 1.39 9.13 9.11
N TRP A 328 2.46 8.87 8.35
CA TRP A 328 3.10 7.55 8.30
C TRP A 328 3.63 7.00 9.65
N GLY A 329 3.89 7.86 10.63
CA GLY A 329 4.37 7.47 11.97
C GLY A 329 3.31 7.52 13.06
N ASP A 330 2.04 7.72 12.70
CA ASP A 330 0.93 7.83 13.65
C ASP A 330 0.24 6.49 13.85
N ARG A 331 0.75 5.68 14.78
CA ARG A 331 0.10 4.44 15.25
C ARG A 331 0.64 4.06 16.63
N PRO A 332 -0.09 3.27 17.43
CA PRO A 332 0.43 2.71 18.67
C PRO A 332 1.70 1.88 18.40
N SER A 333 2.65 1.96 19.32
CA SER A 333 3.82 1.08 19.34
C SER A 333 3.43 -0.37 19.60
N ILE A 334 4.31 -1.32 19.25
CA ILE A 334 4.05 -2.75 19.49
C ILE A 334 3.92 -3.05 20.99
N HIS A 335 4.66 -2.30 21.82
CA HIS A 335 4.55 -2.37 23.27
C HIS A 335 3.17 -1.95 23.79
N GLU A 336 2.61 -0.86 23.27
CA GLU A 336 1.25 -0.40 23.63
C GLU A 336 0.19 -1.42 23.17
N VAL A 337 0.34 -1.99 21.96
CA VAL A 337 -0.56 -3.04 21.47
C VAL A 337 -0.53 -4.27 22.38
N LEU A 338 0.65 -4.69 22.81
CA LEU A 338 0.81 -5.80 23.75
C LEU A 338 0.19 -5.49 25.12
N GLU A 339 0.33 -4.26 25.60
CA GLU A 339 -0.30 -3.83 26.87
C GLU A 339 -1.83 -3.81 26.77
N MET A 340 -2.40 -3.41 25.63
CA MET A 340 -3.85 -3.50 25.39
C MET A 340 -4.35 -4.94 25.47
N LEU A 341 -3.59 -5.90 24.92
CA LEU A 341 -3.93 -7.32 25.01
C LEU A 341 -3.85 -7.85 26.45
N ARG A 342 -2.86 -7.41 27.23
CA ARG A 342 -2.64 -7.86 28.62
C ARG A 342 -3.65 -7.30 29.60
N SER A 343 -3.90 -6.00 29.51
CA SER A 343 -4.77 -5.28 30.44
C SER A 343 -6.25 -5.39 30.07
N GLY A 344 -6.56 -5.63 28.79
CA GLY A 344 -7.90 -5.49 28.25
C GLY A 344 -8.38 -4.03 28.16
N ASN A 345 -7.49 -3.06 28.40
CA ASN A 345 -7.76 -1.64 28.21
C ASN A 345 -7.32 -1.24 26.79
N TYR A 346 -8.27 -0.82 25.96
CA TYR A 346 -8.06 -0.45 24.56
C TYR A 346 -8.09 1.07 24.32
N GLU A 347 -7.97 1.88 25.37
CA GLU A 347 -7.88 3.33 25.24
C GLU A 347 -6.50 3.74 24.72
N PHE A 348 -6.48 4.61 23.70
CA PHE A 348 -5.26 5.17 23.14
C PHE A 348 -5.51 6.55 22.56
N GLU A 349 -4.65 7.49 22.93
CA GLU A 349 -4.57 8.79 22.29
C GLU A 349 -3.13 9.01 21.82
N SER A 350 -2.94 9.13 20.50
CA SER A 350 -1.61 9.42 19.96
C SER A 350 -1.20 10.86 20.29
N PRO A 351 -0.06 11.08 20.96
CA PRO A 351 0.43 12.42 21.27
C PRO A 351 0.94 13.16 20.02
N LYS A 352 1.15 12.44 18.91
CA LYS A 352 1.68 12.98 17.65
C LYS A 352 0.59 13.21 16.61
N ARG A 353 -0.65 12.83 16.89
CA ARG A 353 -1.77 12.96 15.96
C ARG A 353 -1.87 14.39 15.45
N LEU A 354 -2.01 14.55 14.14
CA LEU A 354 -2.28 15.84 13.54
C LEU A 354 -3.68 16.30 14.00
N LYS A 355 -3.78 17.53 14.48
CA LYS A 355 -4.99 18.16 15.01
C LYS A 355 -5.12 19.57 14.48
#